data_AF-C5M0Z8-F1
#
_entry.id   AF-C5M0Z8-F1
#
_cell.length_a   1.000
_cell.length_b   1.000
_cell.length_c   1.000
_cell.angle_alpha   90.00
_cell.angle_beta   90.00
_cell.angle_gamma   90.00
#
_symmetry.space_group_name_H-M   'P 1'
#
loop_
_entity.id
_entity.type
_entity.pdbx_description
1 polymer ?
#
loop_
_entity_poly.entity_id
_entity_poly.type
_entity_poly.pdbx_seq_one_letter_code
_entity_poly.pdbx_strand_id
1 'polypeptide(L)'
;MPVDMKVYGRRALDGNDLNFTRRLYSPLIEKAVHKELVIKFGDGIDLEQLTTEQIEYKLERMAHYRRDVKIPSMTTPLPEPKTLWEIVDFALDNQAYACQAVYELFEQLKVQTKFPLLIVCDEWCEAFPVSHYVSMRYDNTIYNGYIPAYHLTMSRLFSKWDGEEYKRGVKLYGTSWRFRNRRDYRPELCGVRDDEIKTVRNFSKHEFANYVGYYRLMNILFNFPRDKLEYFYMLSQGNGFQARRLLITLY
;
A
#
# COMPACT_ATOMS: atom_id res chain seq x y z
N MET A 1 -8.28 -19.93 -7.75
CA MET A 1 -7.85 -20.35 -6.39
C MET A 1 -9.06 -20.31 -5.47
N PRO A 2 -9.32 -21.34 -4.64
CA PRO A 2 -10.45 -21.32 -3.71
C PRO A 2 -10.24 -20.28 -2.61
N VAL A 3 -11.33 -19.75 -2.07
CA VAL A 3 -11.34 -18.80 -0.95
C VAL A 3 -11.17 -19.55 0.38
N ASP A 4 -10.29 -19.06 1.25
CA ASP A 4 -10.27 -19.44 2.66
C ASP A 4 -11.26 -18.56 3.44
N MET A 5 -12.39 -19.16 3.80
CA MET A 5 -13.47 -18.50 4.54
C MET A 5 -13.08 -18.08 5.96
N LYS A 6 -11.98 -18.60 6.51
CA LYS A 6 -11.50 -18.16 7.83
C LYS A 6 -10.97 -16.73 7.81
N VAL A 7 -10.40 -16.30 6.68
CA VAL A 7 -9.81 -14.97 6.51
C VAL A 7 -10.68 -14.03 5.67
N TYR A 8 -11.61 -14.57 4.87
CA TYR A 8 -12.56 -13.76 4.11
C TYR A 8 -13.44 -12.90 5.02
N GLY A 9 -13.67 -11.65 4.60
CA GLY A 9 -14.59 -10.73 5.27
C GLY A 9 -13.99 -10.01 6.48
N ARG A 10 -12.68 -10.08 6.64
CA ARG A 10 -11.94 -9.38 7.71
C ARG A 10 -11.52 -7.99 7.33
N ARG A 11 -11.70 -7.57 6.08
CA ARG A 11 -11.36 -6.23 5.60
C ARG A 11 -12.61 -5.35 5.51
N ALA A 12 -12.46 -4.09 5.90
CA ALA A 12 -13.49 -3.06 5.72
C ALA A 12 -13.40 -2.45 4.31
N LEU A 13 -14.36 -1.58 3.96
CA LEU A 13 -14.41 -0.88 2.66
C LEU A 13 -13.14 -0.09 2.33
N ASP A 14 -12.50 0.48 3.34
CA ASP A 14 -11.26 1.24 3.19
C ASP A 14 -10.01 0.34 3.16
N GLY A 15 -10.15 -0.98 3.24
CA GLY A 15 -9.08 -1.97 3.29
C GLY A 15 -8.46 -2.20 4.67
N ASN A 16 -8.85 -1.45 5.71
CA ASN A 16 -8.38 -1.72 7.06
C ASN A 16 -8.95 -3.04 7.61
N ASP A 17 -8.35 -3.57 8.68
CA ASP A 17 -8.97 -4.66 9.43
C ASP A 17 -10.32 -4.21 10.00
N LEU A 18 -11.34 -5.05 9.86
CA LEU A 18 -12.70 -4.75 10.30
C LEU A 18 -12.75 -4.41 11.79
N ASN A 19 -11.96 -5.10 12.62
CA ASN A 19 -11.92 -4.81 14.06
C ASN A 19 -11.25 -3.47 14.33
N PHE A 20 -10.24 -3.11 13.55
CA PHE A 20 -9.64 -1.77 13.64
C PHE A 20 -10.66 -0.69 13.29
N THR A 21 -11.42 -0.87 12.20
CA THR A 21 -12.48 0.06 11.80
C THR A 21 -13.59 0.15 12.85
N ARG A 22 -13.96 -0.97 13.50
CA ARG A 22 -14.90 -0.96 14.64
C ARG A 22 -14.39 -0.13 15.81
N ARG A 23 -13.10 -0.18 16.11
CA ARG A 23 -12.49 0.60 17.20
C ARG A 23 -12.53 2.10 16.96
N LEU A 24 -12.57 2.56 15.70
CA LEU A 24 -12.71 3.99 15.38
C LEU A 24 -14.03 4.58 15.88
N TYR A 25 -15.07 3.76 16.05
CA TYR A 25 -16.35 4.18 16.61
C TYR A 25 -16.37 4.19 18.14
N SER A 26 -15.38 3.61 18.82
CA SER A 26 -15.36 3.54 20.29
C SER A 26 -15.51 4.90 20.97
N PRO A 27 -14.82 5.98 20.56
CA PRO A 27 -14.98 7.29 21.21
C PRO A 27 -16.40 7.88 21.03
N LEU A 28 -17.05 7.58 19.90
CA LEU A 28 -18.44 8.00 19.65
C LEU A 28 -19.40 7.23 20.55
N ILE A 29 -19.22 5.91 20.66
CA ILE A 29 -20.00 5.05 21.54
C ILE A 29 -19.83 5.48 22.99
N GLU A 30 -18.59 5.75 23.43
CA GLU A 30 -18.30 6.23 24.78
C GLU A 30 -19.01 7.54 25.09
N LYS A 31 -19.00 8.51 24.16
CA LYS A 31 -19.74 9.76 24.30
C LYS A 31 -21.26 9.56 24.36
N ALA A 32 -21.80 8.65 23.56
CA ALA A 32 -23.24 8.34 23.57
C ALA A 32 -23.66 7.71 24.91
N VAL A 33 -22.91 6.70 25.38
CA VAL A 33 -23.16 6.04 26.68
C VAL A 33 -22.99 7.03 27.83
N HIS A 34 -22.01 7.92 27.78
CA HIS A 34 -21.84 8.96 28.80
C HIS A 34 -23.06 9.89 28.88
N LYS A 35 -23.61 10.32 27.74
CA LYS A 35 -24.86 11.11 27.72
C LYS A 35 -26.04 10.34 28.32
N GLU A 36 -26.17 9.05 28.03
CA GLU A 36 -27.25 8.24 28.63
C GLU A 36 -27.09 8.06 30.14
N LEU A 37 -25.86 7.87 30.62
CA LEU A 37 -25.56 7.82 32.04
C LEU A 37 -26.03 9.10 32.73
N VAL A 38 -25.65 10.25 32.19
CA VAL A 38 -26.03 11.57 32.70
C VAL A 38 -27.56 11.75 32.71
N ILE A 39 -28.26 11.34 31.65
CA ILE A 39 -29.74 11.40 31.61
C ILE A 39 -30.38 10.50 32.67
N LYS A 40 -29.83 9.31 32.92
CA LYS A 40 -30.43 8.32 33.83
C LYS A 40 -30.10 8.58 35.30
N PHE A 41 -28.89 9.05 35.61
CA PHE A 41 -28.39 9.18 36.98
C PHE A 41 -28.08 10.63 37.40
N GLY A 42 -28.25 11.62 36.52
CA GLY A 42 -28.13 13.06 36.79
C GLY A 42 -26.79 13.70 36.38
N ASP A 43 -26.73 15.04 36.37
CA ASP A 43 -25.62 15.88 35.87
C ASP A 43 -24.35 15.91 36.75
N GLY A 44 -24.16 14.94 37.66
CA GLY A 44 -23.04 14.90 38.63
C GLY A 44 -22.17 13.65 38.57
N ILE A 45 -22.22 12.88 37.48
CA ILE A 45 -21.52 11.60 37.38
C ILE A 45 -20.03 11.82 37.13
N ASP A 46 -19.23 11.48 38.13
CA ASP A 46 -17.79 11.34 37.99
C ASP A 46 -17.46 10.01 37.31
N LEU A 47 -16.82 10.08 36.14
CA LEU A 47 -16.41 8.90 35.36
C LEU A 47 -15.35 8.06 36.07
N GLU A 48 -14.64 8.63 37.04
CA GLU A 48 -13.61 7.97 37.84
C GLU A 48 -14.18 7.32 39.11
N GLN A 49 -15.39 7.70 39.54
CA GLN A 49 -16.06 7.20 40.75
C GLN A 49 -17.47 6.68 40.46
N LEU A 50 -17.60 5.77 39.50
CA LEU A 50 -18.87 5.13 39.18
C LEU A 50 -19.23 4.09 40.25
N THR A 51 -20.50 4.07 40.68
CA THR A 51 -21.03 2.98 41.51
C THR A 51 -21.11 1.67 40.71
N THR A 52 -21.19 0.52 41.38
CA THR A 52 -21.28 -0.80 40.73
C THR A 52 -22.43 -0.86 39.72
N GLU A 53 -23.60 -0.31 40.07
CA GLU A 53 -24.77 -0.25 39.20
C GLU A 53 -24.54 0.62 37.95
N GLN A 54 -23.83 1.74 38.09
CA GLN A 54 -23.49 2.61 36.97
C GLN A 54 -22.45 1.96 36.03
N ILE A 55 -21.49 1.20 36.58
CA ILE A 55 -20.51 0.44 35.81
C ILE A 55 -21.20 -0.66 35.00
N GLU A 56 -22.09 -1.44 35.63
CA GLU A 56 -22.85 -2.49 34.95
C GLU A 56 -23.69 -1.92 33.81
N TYR A 57 -24.42 -0.83 34.08
CA TYR A 57 -25.21 -0.13 33.05
C TYR A 57 -24.33 0.38 31.91
N LYS A 58 -23.18 1.00 32.21
CA LYS A 58 -22.22 1.47 31.20
C LYS A 58 -21.74 0.31 30.32
N LEU A 59 -21.33 -0.81 30.91
CA LEU A 59 -20.82 -1.97 30.19
C LEU A 59 -21.89 -2.61 29.31
N GLU A 60 -23.11 -2.76 29.83
CA GLU A 60 -24.25 -3.27 29.07
C GLU A 60 -24.54 -2.41 27.84
N ARG A 61 -24.63 -1.08 28.04
CA ARG A 61 -24.88 -0.13 26.94
C ARG A 61 -23.74 -0.09 25.94
N MET A 62 -22.49 -0.10 26.39
CA MET A 62 -21.33 -0.20 25.50
C MET A 62 -21.38 -1.49 24.67
N ALA A 63 -21.74 -2.62 25.27
CA ALA A 63 -21.87 -3.89 24.55
C ALA A 63 -23.01 -3.85 23.53
N HIS A 64 -24.14 -3.24 23.87
CA HIS A 64 -25.29 -3.05 22.98
C HIS A 64 -24.88 -2.21 21.75
N TYR A 65 -24.35 -1.00 21.98
CA TYR A 65 -23.94 -0.10 20.90
C TYR A 65 -22.86 -0.71 19.99
N ARG A 66 -21.92 -1.48 20.56
CA ARG A 66 -20.90 -2.19 19.76
C ARG A 66 -21.50 -3.25 18.84
N ARG A 67 -22.64 -3.86 19.18
CA ARG A 67 -23.35 -4.82 18.32
C ARG A 67 -24.17 -4.12 17.24
N ASP A 68 -24.72 -2.94 17.54
CA ASP A 68 -25.57 -2.18 16.61
C ASP A 68 -24.78 -1.51 15.48
N VAL A 69 -23.51 -1.17 15.70
CA VAL A 69 -22.67 -0.57 14.66
C VAL A 69 -22.44 -1.57 13.51
N LYS A 70 -23.25 -1.42 12.45
CA LYS A 70 -23.11 -2.15 11.20
C LYS A 70 -22.12 -1.43 10.30
N ILE A 71 -20.97 -2.05 10.07
CA ILE A 71 -20.00 -1.59 9.07
C ILE A 71 -20.39 -2.23 7.73
N PRO A 72 -20.62 -1.43 6.67
CA PRO A 72 -20.87 -1.97 5.34
C PRO A 72 -19.72 -2.86 4.89
N SER A 73 -20.05 -4.01 4.30
CA SER A 73 -19.08 -5.01 3.86
C SER A 73 -19.62 -5.82 2.69
N MET A 74 -18.74 -6.18 1.77
CA MET A 74 -18.98 -7.10 0.66
C MET A 74 -19.51 -8.47 1.11
N THR A 75 -19.26 -8.88 2.37
CA THR A 75 -19.76 -10.16 2.91
C THR A 75 -21.28 -10.26 2.98
N THR A 76 -22.00 -9.13 2.92
CA THR A 76 -23.47 -9.13 2.92
C THR A 76 -24.04 -9.52 1.54
N PRO A 77 -23.66 -8.85 0.44
CA PRO A 77 -24.07 -9.24 -0.91
C PRO A 77 -23.34 -10.48 -1.45
N LEU A 78 -22.12 -10.78 -0.99
CA LEU A 78 -21.32 -11.92 -1.41
C LEU A 78 -20.84 -12.73 -0.19
N PRO A 79 -21.71 -13.56 0.42
CA PRO A 79 -21.41 -14.24 1.68
C PRO A 79 -20.42 -15.41 1.54
N GLU A 80 -20.52 -16.18 0.47
CA GLU A 80 -19.76 -17.43 0.30
C GLU A 80 -19.14 -17.54 -1.12
N PRO A 81 -18.20 -16.67 -1.48
CA PRO A 81 -17.49 -16.81 -2.75
C PRO A 81 -16.66 -18.09 -2.75
N LYS A 82 -16.79 -18.90 -3.79
CA LYS A 82 -16.04 -20.17 -3.92
C LYS A 82 -14.63 -19.92 -4.42
N THR A 83 -14.46 -18.90 -5.27
CA THR A 83 -13.19 -18.60 -5.92
C THR A 83 -12.79 -17.14 -5.73
N LEU A 84 -11.48 -16.87 -5.76
CA LEU A 84 -10.99 -15.49 -5.79
C LEU A 84 -11.50 -14.69 -6.99
N TRP A 85 -11.82 -15.38 -8.09
CA TRP A 85 -12.34 -14.76 -9.29
C TRP A 85 -13.74 -14.17 -9.05
N GLU A 86 -14.61 -14.86 -8.29
CA GLU A 86 -15.92 -14.32 -7.91
C GLU A 86 -15.81 -13.02 -7.08
N ILE A 87 -14.79 -12.89 -6.23
CA ILE A 87 -14.52 -11.65 -5.49
C ILE A 87 -14.13 -10.52 -6.47
N VAL A 88 -13.35 -10.83 -7.50
CA VAL A 88 -12.92 -9.86 -8.51
C VAL A 88 -14.11 -9.44 -9.37
N ASP A 89 -14.86 -10.39 -9.93
CA ASP A 89 -16.03 -10.13 -10.77
C ASP A 89 -17.06 -9.27 -10.02
N PHE A 90 -17.37 -9.64 -8.77
CA PHE A 90 -18.29 -8.86 -7.95
C PHE A 90 -17.83 -7.40 -7.77
N ALA A 91 -16.53 -7.18 -7.58
CA ALA A 91 -15.97 -5.85 -7.39
C ALA A 91 -15.90 -5.02 -8.67
N LEU A 92 -15.73 -5.68 -9.83
CA LEU A 92 -15.83 -5.03 -11.14
C LEU A 92 -17.27 -4.54 -11.40
N ASP A 93 -18.26 -5.34 -11.02
CA ASP A 93 -19.68 -4.96 -11.12
C ASP A 93 -20.08 -3.92 -10.06
N ASN A 94 -19.43 -3.93 -8.89
CA ASN A 94 -19.76 -3.07 -7.76
C ASN A 94 -18.55 -2.29 -7.26
N GLN A 95 -18.24 -1.18 -7.95
CA GLN A 95 -17.06 -0.34 -7.70
C GLN A 95 -16.93 0.13 -6.23
N ALA A 96 -18.04 0.28 -5.50
CA ALA A 96 -18.03 0.64 -4.08
C ALA A 96 -17.23 -0.33 -3.20
N TYR A 97 -17.12 -1.60 -3.61
CA TYR A 97 -16.39 -2.64 -2.90
C TYR A 97 -14.99 -2.91 -3.46
N ALA A 98 -14.55 -2.19 -4.49
CA ALA A 98 -13.27 -2.45 -5.17
C ALA A 98 -12.07 -2.43 -4.21
N CYS A 99 -12.00 -1.45 -3.32
CA CYS A 99 -10.94 -1.38 -2.31
C CYS A 99 -10.98 -2.59 -1.36
N GLN A 100 -12.14 -2.95 -0.84
CA GLN A 100 -12.29 -4.13 0.03
C GLN A 100 -11.84 -5.40 -0.68
N ALA A 101 -12.30 -5.61 -1.91
CA ALA A 101 -11.99 -6.78 -2.70
C ALA A 101 -10.49 -6.94 -2.95
N VAL A 102 -9.77 -5.86 -3.30
CA VAL A 102 -8.31 -5.91 -3.48
C VAL A 102 -7.62 -6.33 -2.19
N TYR A 103 -8.01 -5.74 -1.05
CA TYR A 103 -7.42 -6.11 0.24
C TYR A 103 -7.74 -7.55 0.65
N GLU A 104 -8.98 -8.02 0.42
CA GLU A 104 -9.37 -9.41 0.65
C GLU A 104 -8.53 -10.37 -0.20
N LEU A 105 -8.31 -10.06 -1.49
CA LEU A 105 -7.44 -10.86 -2.36
C LEU A 105 -6.02 -10.98 -1.78
N PHE A 106 -5.44 -9.89 -1.30
CA PHE A 106 -4.10 -9.92 -0.71
C PHE A 106 -4.03 -10.80 0.55
N GLU A 107 -5.05 -10.78 1.40
CA GLU A 107 -5.12 -11.68 2.56
C GLU A 107 -5.23 -13.15 2.16
N GLN A 108 -6.02 -13.43 1.11
CA GLN A 108 -6.11 -14.78 0.54
C GLN A 108 -4.76 -15.24 -0.03
N LEU A 109 -4.00 -14.34 -0.65
CA LEU A 109 -2.65 -14.61 -1.16
C LEU A 109 -1.62 -14.87 -0.04
N LYS A 110 -1.78 -14.29 1.15
CA LYS A 110 -0.89 -14.56 2.30
C LYS A 110 -1.05 -15.99 2.83
N VAL A 111 -2.27 -16.51 2.87
CA VAL A 111 -2.55 -17.83 3.48
C VAL A 111 -2.31 -19.00 2.53
N GLN A 112 -2.45 -18.78 1.22
CA GLN A 112 -2.35 -19.83 0.21
C GLN A 112 -0.93 -20.42 0.12
N THR A 113 -0.85 -21.72 -0.17
CA THR A 113 0.42 -22.45 -0.33
C THR A 113 0.52 -23.20 -1.65
N LYS A 114 -0.44 -23.01 -2.56
CA LYS A 114 -0.53 -23.77 -3.82
C LYS A 114 0.41 -23.22 -4.87
N PHE A 115 0.47 -21.89 -4.99
CA PHE A 115 1.21 -21.21 -6.06
C PHE A 115 2.38 -20.39 -5.49
N PRO A 116 3.53 -20.34 -6.17
CA PRO A 116 4.54 -19.33 -5.89
C PRO A 116 3.98 -17.95 -6.26
N LEU A 117 4.24 -16.95 -5.42
CA LEU A 117 3.79 -15.57 -5.62
C LEU A 117 4.97 -14.65 -5.87
N LEU A 118 4.79 -13.77 -6.86
CA LEU A 118 5.69 -12.66 -7.12
C LEU A 118 4.86 -11.38 -7.11
N ILE A 119 5.15 -10.48 -6.18
CA ILE A 119 4.52 -9.17 -6.11
C ILE A 119 5.58 -8.13 -6.48
N VAL A 120 5.32 -7.39 -7.54
CA VAL A 120 6.26 -6.39 -8.07
C VAL A 120 5.62 -5.01 -7.98
N CYS A 121 6.39 -4.03 -7.52
CA CYS A 121 6.00 -2.63 -7.54
C CYS A 121 7.17 -1.81 -8.07
N ASP A 122 6.98 -1.16 -9.20
CA ASP A 122 7.93 -0.14 -9.65
C ASP A 122 7.63 1.20 -8.96
N GLU A 123 8.62 2.07 -8.92
CA GLU A 123 8.55 3.40 -8.29
C GLU A 123 8.04 3.35 -6.84
N TRP A 124 8.37 2.30 -6.08
CA TRP A 124 7.92 2.09 -4.70
C TRP A 124 8.21 3.27 -3.78
N CYS A 125 9.33 3.98 -4.04
CA CYS A 125 9.67 5.20 -3.34
C CYS A 125 8.58 6.29 -3.45
N GLU A 126 7.75 6.30 -4.48
CA GLU A 126 6.64 7.24 -4.66
C GLU A 126 5.44 6.96 -3.74
N ALA A 127 5.41 5.83 -3.03
CA ALA A 127 4.36 5.53 -2.06
C ALA A 127 4.51 6.27 -0.71
N PHE A 128 5.62 6.98 -0.49
CA PHE A 128 5.95 7.62 0.80
C PHE A 128 5.78 9.14 0.86
N PRO A 129 6.03 9.93 -0.20
CA PRO A 129 5.78 11.36 -0.17
C PRO A 129 4.31 11.72 -0.05
N VAL A 130 4.06 13.02 0.11
CA VAL A 130 2.73 13.59 -0.09
C VAL A 130 2.24 13.36 -1.52
N SER A 131 0.97 12.97 -1.62
CA SER A 131 0.25 12.86 -2.87
C SER A 131 -0.23 14.23 -3.36
N HIS A 132 -0.82 14.27 -4.56
CA HIS A 132 -1.45 15.47 -5.09
C HIS A 132 -2.86 15.73 -4.52
N TYR A 133 -3.41 14.81 -3.73
CA TYR A 133 -4.72 15.00 -3.11
C TYR A 133 -4.60 15.91 -1.89
N VAL A 134 -5.58 16.81 -1.74
CA VAL A 134 -5.63 17.80 -0.66
C VAL A 134 -6.70 17.47 0.36
N SER A 135 -6.48 17.85 1.61
CA SER A 135 -7.46 17.72 2.68
C SER A 135 -7.14 18.71 3.81
N MET A 136 -8.18 19.41 4.27
CA MET A 136 -8.11 20.34 5.41
C MET A 136 -7.59 19.67 6.69
N ARG A 137 -7.76 18.35 6.83
CA ARG A 137 -7.22 17.60 7.98
C ARG A 137 -5.70 17.68 8.10
N TYR A 138 -5.00 17.86 6.97
CA TYR A 138 -3.55 17.97 6.94
C TYR A 138 -3.08 19.41 6.82
N ASP A 139 -4.00 20.37 6.84
CA ASP A 139 -3.67 21.79 6.88
C ASP A 139 -2.96 22.11 8.20
N ASN A 140 -1.95 22.98 8.15
CA ASN A 140 -1.05 23.27 9.28
C ASN A 140 -0.28 22.06 9.87
N THR A 141 -0.16 20.96 9.13
CA THR A 141 0.74 19.84 9.48
C THR A 141 2.03 19.89 8.65
N ILE A 142 2.97 18.98 8.91
CA ILE A 142 4.18 18.80 8.08
C ILE A 142 3.87 18.49 6.60
N TYR A 143 2.64 18.11 6.29
CA TYR A 143 2.18 17.79 4.93
C TYR A 143 1.51 18.98 4.22
N ASN A 144 1.37 20.12 4.90
CA ASN A 144 0.89 21.40 4.34
C ASN A 144 -0.38 21.28 3.49
N GLY A 145 -1.42 20.61 4.04
CA GLY A 145 -2.70 20.43 3.37
C GLY A 145 -2.78 19.26 2.38
N TYR A 146 -1.68 18.57 2.09
CA TYR A 146 -1.66 17.41 1.20
C TYR A 146 -1.81 16.09 1.97
N ILE A 147 -2.47 15.11 1.35
CA ILE A 147 -2.64 13.77 1.90
C ILE A 147 -1.36 12.96 1.63
N PRO A 148 -0.70 12.40 2.66
CA PRO A 148 0.39 11.45 2.48
C PRO A 148 -0.03 10.24 1.64
N ALA A 149 0.82 9.79 0.71
CA ALA A 149 0.46 8.69 -0.19
C ALA A 149 0.15 7.39 0.58
N TYR A 150 0.86 7.10 1.67
CA TYR A 150 0.59 5.92 2.52
C TYR A 150 -0.77 5.97 3.28
N HIS A 151 -1.51 7.09 3.22
CA HIS A 151 -2.90 7.15 3.69
C HIS A 151 -3.92 6.81 2.60
N LEU A 152 -3.53 6.82 1.32
CA LEU A 152 -4.36 6.37 0.21
C LEU A 152 -4.45 4.85 0.23
N THR A 153 -5.63 4.30 -0.03
CA THR A 153 -5.92 2.87 0.15
C THR A 153 -4.98 1.98 -0.67
N MET A 154 -4.77 2.26 -1.95
CA MET A 154 -3.90 1.43 -2.80
C MET A 154 -2.43 1.59 -2.46
N SER A 155 -1.94 2.83 -2.37
CA SER A 155 -0.54 3.10 -2.00
C SER A 155 -0.18 2.46 -0.66
N ARG A 156 -1.07 2.52 0.34
CA ARG A 156 -0.88 1.87 1.65
C ARG A 156 -0.74 0.35 1.58
N LEU A 157 -1.39 -0.31 0.61
CA LEU A 157 -1.30 -1.76 0.44
C LEU A 157 0.09 -2.14 -0.08
N PHE A 158 0.61 -1.40 -1.05
CA PHE A 158 1.91 -1.68 -1.70
C PHE A 158 3.11 -1.07 -0.95
N SER A 159 2.92 -0.02 -0.15
CA SER A 159 3.99 0.62 0.62
C SER A 159 4.56 -0.28 1.72
N LYS A 160 3.84 -1.34 2.12
CA LYS A 160 4.28 -2.25 3.17
C LYS A 160 5.39 -3.18 2.67
N TRP A 161 6.45 -3.27 3.46
CA TRP A 161 7.50 -4.26 3.32
C TRP A 161 7.15 -5.52 4.14
N ASP A 162 6.12 -6.25 3.69
CA ASP A 162 5.52 -7.41 4.38
C ASP A 162 5.69 -8.71 3.57
N GLY A 163 6.82 -8.85 2.85
CA GLY A 163 7.07 -10.02 2.00
C GLY A 163 7.10 -11.34 2.77
N GLU A 164 7.55 -11.30 4.03
CA GLU A 164 7.58 -12.45 4.95
C GLU A 164 6.19 -12.99 5.30
N GLU A 165 5.13 -12.19 5.17
CA GLU A 165 3.77 -12.64 5.46
C GLU A 165 3.24 -13.64 4.42
N TYR A 166 3.90 -13.76 3.25
CA TYR A 166 3.49 -14.65 2.17
C TYR A 166 4.28 -15.95 2.22
N LYS A 167 3.62 -17.05 2.61
CA LYS A 167 4.26 -18.39 2.78
C LYS A 167 5.08 -18.88 1.59
N ARG A 168 4.70 -18.49 0.37
CA ARG A 168 5.40 -18.84 -0.87
C ARG A 168 5.57 -17.61 -1.78
N GLY A 169 5.78 -16.44 -1.17
CA GLY A 169 5.87 -15.17 -1.90
C GLY A 169 7.23 -14.52 -1.85
N VAL A 170 7.54 -13.78 -2.90
CA VAL A 170 8.65 -12.83 -2.94
C VAL A 170 8.11 -11.48 -3.39
N LYS A 171 8.56 -10.41 -2.74
CA LYS A 171 8.30 -9.03 -3.15
C LYS A 171 9.54 -8.43 -3.80
N LEU A 172 9.39 -7.85 -4.98
CA LEU A 172 10.45 -7.14 -5.68
C LEU A 172 10.01 -5.69 -5.94
N TYR A 173 10.66 -4.74 -5.30
CA TYR A 173 10.33 -3.33 -5.43
C TYR A 173 11.45 -2.55 -6.12
N GLY A 174 11.06 -1.74 -7.10
CA GLY A 174 11.94 -0.80 -7.81
C GLY A 174 11.84 0.60 -7.21
N THR A 175 12.92 1.37 -7.30
CA THR A 175 12.92 2.80 -6.96
C THR A 175 13.19 3.63 -8.21
N SER A 176 12.57 4.80 -8.29
CA SER A 176 12.64 5.70 -9.44
C SER A 176 13.06 7.10 -9.00
N TRP A 177 13.91 7.71 -9.82
CA TRP A 177 14.51 9.02 -9.57
C TRP A 177 14.03 10.04 -10.62
N ARG A 178 13.02 9.64 -11.40
CA ARG A 178 12.55 10.39 -12.58
C ARG A 178 11.90 11.71 -12.18
N PHE A 179 11.05 11.70 -11.17
CA PHE A 179 10.23 12.85 -10.79
C PHE A 179 10.85 13.69 -9.68
N ARG A 180 11.61 13.05 -8.77
CA ARG A 180 12.28 13.72 -7.66
C ARG A 180 13.70 13.21 -7.56
N ASN A 181 14.65 14.12 -7.41
CA ASN A 181 16.04 13.76 -7.21
C ASN A 181 16.23 13.28 -5.77
N ARG A 182 16.08 11.98 -5.55
CA ARG A 182 16.15 11.35 -4.22
C ARG A 182 17.48 10.66 -4.00
N ARG A 183 18.56 11.42 -4.15
CA ARG A 183 19.93 10.93 -3.88
C ARG A 183 20.06 10.25 -2.51
N ASP A 184 19.26 10.69 -1.54
CA ASP A 184 19.26 10.18 -0.17
C ASP A 184 18.00 9.35 0.15
N TYR A 185 17.41 8.64 -0.81
CA TYR A 185 16.34 7.69 -0.47
C TYR A 185 16.89 6.57 0.42
N ARG A 186 16.34 6.46 1.62
CA ARG A 186 16.74 5.49 2.65
C ARG A 186 15.64 4.44 2.85
N PRO A 187 15.65 3.33 2.10
CA PRO A 187 14.65 2.26 2.26
C PRO A 187 14.68 1.62 3.66
N GLU A 188 15.78 1.76 4.39
CA GLU A 188 15.95 1.28 5.77
C GLU A 188 14.92 1.92 6.72
N LEU A 189 14.57 3.19 6.48
CA LEU A 189 13.52 3.90 7.24
C LEU A 189 12.12 3.31 7.01
N CYS A 190 11.95 2.51 5.96
CA CYS A 190 10.72 1.80 5.63
C CYS A 190 10.72 0.35 6.15
N GLY A 191 11.70 -0.04 6.97
CA GLY A 191 11.82 -1.38 7.55
C GLY A 191 12.45 -2.42 6.63
N VAL A 192 13.06 -2.00 5.53
CA VAL A 192 13.84 -2.89 4.65
C VAL A 192 15.19 -3.16 5.29
N ARG A 193 15.63 -4.42 5.31
CA ARG A 193 16.93 -4.76 5.88
C ARG A 193 18.05 -4.51 4.87
N ASP A 194 19.23 -4.16 5.36
CA ASP A 194 20.40 -3.87 4.53
C ASP A 194 20.77 -5.02 3.58
N ASP A 195 20.59 -6.27 4.02
CA ASP A 195 20.88 -7.47 3.21
C ASP A 195 19.87 -7.69 2.06
N GLU A 196 18.69 -7.11 2.16
CA GLU A 196 17.61 -7.17 1.17
C GLU A 196 17.76 -6.07 0.09
N ILE A 197 18.53 -5.02 0.38
CA ILE A 197 18.75 -3.91 -0.56
C ILE A 197 19.73 -4.36 -1.64
N LYS A 198 19.34 -4.16 -2.91
CA LYS A 198 20.19 -4.41 -4.08
C LYS A 198 20.31 -3.15 -4.92
N THR A 199 21.51 -2.58 -4.95
CA THR A 199 21.83 -1.43 -5.81
C THR A 199 22.16 -1.92 -7.21
N VAL A 200 21.37 -1.48 -8.20
CA VAL A 200 21.65 -1.75 -9.61
C VAL A 200 22.83 -0.90 -10.05
N ARG A 201 23.94 -1.56 -10.40
CA ARG A 201 25.12 -0.88 -10.96
C ARG A 201 24.88 -0.43 -12.39
N ASN A 202 25.66 0.56 -12.81
CA ASN A 202 25.79 0.92 -14.22
C ASN A 202 26.33 -0.25 -15.05
N PHE A 203 26.14 -0.19 -16.37
CA PHE A 203 26.71 -1.16 -17.29
C PHE A 203 28.23 -1.22 -17.16
N SER A 204 28.77 -2.43 -17.23
CA SER A 204 30.18 -2.66 -17.52
C SER A 204 30.49 -2.30 -18.97
N LYS A 205 31.77 -2.16 -19.32
CA LYS A 205 32.21 -1.92 -20.70
C LYS A 205 31.62 -2.94 -21.69
N HIS A 206 31.59 -4.21 -21.30
CA HIS A 206 31.07 -5.28 -22.16
C HIS A 206 29.54 -5.21 -22.32
N GLU A 207 28.80 -4.99 -21.23
CA GLU A 207 27.34 -4.82 -21.30
C GLU A 207 26.97 -3.58 -22.12
N PHE A 208 27.74 -2.50 -21.99
CA PHE A 208 27.55 -1.29 -22.79
C PHE A 208 27.81 -1.53 -24.28
N ALA A 209 28.88 -2.27 -24.63
CA ALA A 209 29.17 -2.66 -26.00
C ALA A 209 28.01 -3.46 -26.62
N ASN A 210 27.46 -4.42 -25.86
CA ASN A 210 26.30 -5.20 -26.28
C ASN A 210 25.05 -4.34 -26.44
N TYR A 211 24.81 -3.41 -25.51
CA TYR A 211 23.71 -2.46 -25.57
C TYR A 211 23.76 -1.59 -26.84
N VAL A 212 24.91 -1.00 -27.17
CA VAL A 212 25.10 -0.22 -28.41
C VAL A 212 25.00 -1.10 -29.65
N GLY A 213 25.59 -2.31 -29.61
CA GLY A 213 25.49 -3.29 -30.69
C GLY A 213 24.05 -3.66 -31.01
N TYR A 214 23.24 -3.93 -29.98
CA TYR A 214 21.80 -4.19 -30.11
C TYR A 214 21.08 -3.01 -30.76
N TYR A 215 21.37 -1.77 -30.33
CA TYR A 215 20.73 -0.57 -30.88
C TYR A 215 21.04 -0.37 -32.36
N ARG A 216 22.29 -0.65 -32.77
CA ARG A 216 22.69 -0.62 -34.17
C ARG A 216 21.97 -1.72 -34.98
N LEU A 217 21.88 -2.94 -34.46
CA LEU A 217 21.18 -4.05 -35.12
C LEU A 217 19.68 -3.75 -35.31
N MET A 218 19.07 -3.06 -34.35
CA MET A 218 17.68 -2.63 -34.42
C MET A 218 17.47 -1.34 -35.25
N ASN A 219 18.52 -0.82 -35.90
CA ASN A 219 18.50 0.44 -36.65
C ASN A 219 17.99 1.64 -35.84
N ILE A 220 18.24 1.64 -34.52
CA ILE A 220 17.94 2.78 -33.64
C ILE A 220 19.02 3.85 -33.78
N LEU A 221 20.28 3.43 -33.96
CA LEU A 221 21.43 4.32 -34.13
C LEU A 221 21.94 4.25 -35.57
N PHE A 222 21.90 5.36 -36.27
CA PHE A 222 22.35 5.44 -37.66
C PHE A 222 23.84 5.76 -37.72
N ASN A 223 24.63 4.90 -38.38
CA ASN A 223 26.06 5.11 -38.61
C ASN A 223 26.90 5.35 -37.34
N PHE A 224 26.54 4.73 -36.21
CA PHE A 224 27.32 4.87 -34.98
C PHE A 224 28.77 4.38 -35.16
N PRO A 225 29.78 5.23 -34.95
CA PRO A 225 31.19 4.89 -35.14
C PRO A 225 31.71 4.01 -34.00
N ARG A 226 32.20 2.81 -34.33
CA ARG A 226 32.63 1.80 -33.35
C ARG A 226 33.82 2.26 -32.49
N ASP A 227 34.72 3.05 -33.06
CA ASP A 227 35.88 3.65 -32.39
C ASP A 227 35.48 4.61 -31.26
N LYS A 228 34.28 5.19 -31.30
CA LYS A 228 33.78 6.08 -30.23
C LYS A 228 33.08 5.34 -29.09
N LEU A 229 33.00 4.01 -29.12
CA LEU A 229 32.29 3.24 -28.10
C LEU A 229 32.80 3.53 -26.69
N GLU A 230 34.13 3.55 -26.49
CA GLU A 230 34.74 3.84 -25.19
C GLU A 230 34.50 5.28 -24.75
N TYR A 231 34.53 6.23 -25.69
CA TYR A 231 34.23 7.63 -25.42
C TYR A 231 32.81 7.81 -24.86
N PHE A 232 31.81 7.20 -25.50
CA PHE A 232 30.42 7.25 -25.03
C PHE A 232 30.21 6.50 -23.71
N TYR A 233 30.95 5.41 -23.48
CA TYR A 233 30.97 4.74 -22.18
C TYR A 233 31.50 5.67 -21.08
N MET A 234 32.61 6.38 -21.33
CA MET A 234 33.18 7.34 -20.38
C MET A 234 32.26 8.54 -20.12
N LEU A 235 31.61 9.08 -21.15
CA LEU A 235 30.66 10.19 -20.99
C LEU A 235 29.44 9.81 -20.14
N SER A 236 28.90 8.61 -20.38
CA SER A 236 27.74 8.11 -19.64
C SER A 236 28.10 7.45 -18.31
N GLN A 237 29.37 7.13 -18.08
CA GLN A 237 29.86 6.31 -16.97
C GLN A 237 29.10 4.96 -16.88
N GLY A 238 28.70 4.40 -18.03
CA GLY A 238 27.89 3.19 -18.13
C GLY A 238 26.42 3.35 -17.70
N ASN A 239 25.95 4.55 -17.37
CA ASN A 239 24.55 4.78 -17.01
C ASN A 239 23.66 4.64 -18.26
N GLY A 240 22.77 3.65 -18.27
CA GLY A 240 21.94 3.32 -19.43
C GLY A 240 21.02 4.46 -19.88
N PHE A 241 20.45 5.24 -18.95
CA PHE A 241 19.60 6.38 -19.30
C PHE A 241 20.41 7.51 -19.97
N GLN A 242 21.57 7.87 -19.41
CA GLN A 242 22.45 8.87 -20.00
C GLN A 242 23.00 8.41 -21.35
N ALA A 243 23.38 7.14 -21.46
CA ALA A 243 23.81 6.51 -22.70
C ALA A 243 22.74 6.63 -23.78
N ARG A 244 21.50 6.22 -23.48
CA ARG A 244 20.37 6.34 -24.39
C ARG A 244 20.19 7.78 -24.87
N ARG A 245 20.20 8.74 -23.93
CA ARG A 245 20.02 10.16 -24.24
C ARG A 245 21.13 10.68 -25.15
N LEU A 246 22.39 10.37 -24.87
CA LEU A 246 23.53 10.82 -25.68
C LEU A 246 23.53 10.20 -27.08
N LEU A 247 23.26 8.89 -27.16
CA LEU A 247 23.30 8.16 -28.41
C LEU A 247 22.19 8.63 -29.34
N ILE A 248 20.93 8.68 -28.89
CA ILE A 248 19.78 9.10 -29.72
C ILE A 248 19.88 10.57 -30.15
N THR A 249 20.43 11.44 -29.31
CA THR A 249 20.56 12.86 -29.67
C THR A 249 21.62 13.08 -30.77
N LEU A 250 22.60 12.18 -30.89
CA LEU A 250 23.74 12.35 -31.78
C LEU A 250 23.74 11.41 -32.99
N TYR A 251 22.98 10.30 -32.94
CA TYR A 251 22.95 9.20 -33.91
C TYR A 251 21.59 8.51 -33.96
#